data_AF-A0A1X7UJM6-F1
#
_entry.id   AF-A0A1X7UJM6-F1
#
_cell.length_a   1.000
_cell.length_b   1.000
_cell.length_c   1.000
_cell.angle_alpha   90.00
_cell.angle_beta   90.00
_cell.angle_gamma   90.00
#
_symmetry.space_group_name_H-M   'P 1'
#
loop_
_entity.id
_entity.type
_entity.pdbx_description
1 polymer ?
#
loop_
_entity_poly.entity_id
_entity_poly.type
_entity_poly.pdbx_seq_one_letter_code
_entity_poly.pdbx_strand_id
1 'polypeptide(L)'
;MKCVTRQCHDLEFQNVCKFYGSDIKPKCLKVQLQLLHSAFRDKPIDDIDIQSVFLYIRSQGSEYLSKIYVIVQLIQVVVPATNASSERSFNALKRIKSFLRSTMTQSRLNHLMTIHVHKETLDQLLLKNVAQEFIDGNESHLTHFRKFD
;
A
#
# COMPACT_ATOMS: atom_id res chain seq x y z
N MET A 1 13.03 13.38 6.26
CA MET A 1 14.50 13.47 6.25
C MET A 1 15.02 14.83 5.78
N LYS A 2 14.63 15.36 4.61
CA LYS A 2 15.12 16.65 4.07
C LYS A 2 15.13 17.83 5.08
N CYS A 3 14.09 17.97 5.90
CA CYS A 3 14.01 19.03 6.92
C CYS A 3 15.10 18.90 8.01
N VAL A 4 15.42 17.66 8.39
CA VAL A 4 16.43 17.32 9.41
C VAL A 4 17.84 17.35 8.82
N THR A 5 18.01 16.91 7.57
CA THR A 5 19.27 16.96 6.82
C THR A 5 19.54 18.33 6.18
N ARG A 6 18.78 19.37 6.57
CA ARG A 6 18.92 20.77 6.13
C ARG A 6 18.82 21.00 4.63
N GLN A 7 18.17 20.09 3.92
CA GLN A 7 17.92 20.20 2.48
C GLN A 7 16.66 21.03 2.21
N CYS A 8 16.64 21.69 1.04
CA CYS A 8 15.47 22.43 0.57
C CYS A 8 14.27 21.49 0.42
N HIS A 9 13.16 21.85 1.07
CA HIS A 9 11.95 21.02 1.14
C HIS A 9 10.66 21.79 0.80
N ASP A 10 10.78 23.02 0.26
CA ASP A 10 9.64 23.88 -0.04
C ASP A 10 8.68 23.29 -1.09
N LEU A 11 9.23 22.64 -2.13
CA LEU A 11 8.42 22.00 -3.18
C LEU A 11 7.62 20.80 -2.63
N GLU A 12 8.27 19.95 -1.83
CA GLU A 12 7.63 18.79 -1.19
C GLU A 12 6.56 19.25 -0.20
N PHE A 13 6.85 20.31 0.56
CA PHE A 13 5.91 20.91 1.48
C PHE A 13 4.67 21.43 0.75
N GLN A 14 4.84 22.11 -0.40
CA GLN A 14 3.72 22.53 -1.23
C GLN A 14 2.93 21.34 -1.78
N ASN A 15 3.59 20.27 -2.22
CA ASN A 15 2.93 19.06 -2.72
C ASN A 15 2.10 18.37 -1.62
N VAL A 16 2.67 18.22 -0.43
CA VAL A 16 1.96 17.65 0.73
C VAL A 16 0.79 18.53 1.14
N CYS A 17 0.95 19.86 1.15
CA CYS A 17 -0.14 20.77 1.47
C CYS A 17 -1.27 20.77 0.42
N LYS A 18 -0.94 20.53 -0.85
CA LYS A 18 -1.94 20.37 -1.93
C LYS A 18 -2.67 19.03 -1.84
N PHE A 19 -1.94 17.95 -1.58
CA PHE A 19 -2.50 16.59 -1.59
C PHE A 19 -3.26 16.24 -0.30
N TYR A 20 -2.77 16.70 0.86
CA TYR A 20 -3.34 16.44 2.18
C TYR A 20 -3.94 17.70 2.84
N GLY A 21 -4.34 18.69 2.04
CA GLY A 21 -4.78 20.01 2.52
C GLY A 21 -5.99 19.98 3.48
N SER A 22 -6.80 18.94 3.42
CA SER A 22 -7.92 18.67 4.34
C SER A 22 -7.45 18.24 5.74
N ASP A 23 -6.37 17.47 5.82
CA ASP A 23 -5.94 16.77 7.04
C ASP A 23 -4.80 17.52 7.74
N ILE A 24 -4.04 18.31 6.99
CA ILE A 24 -2.82 18.96 7.46
C ILE A 24 -2.95 20.47 7.40
N LYS A 25 -3.03 21.12 8.57
CA LYS A 25 -2.92 22.58 8.70
C LYS A 25 -1.47 23.02 8.42
N PRO A 26 -1.21 23.79 7.35
CA PRO A 26 0.14 24.09 6.89
C PRO A 26 0.94 24.95 7.89
N LYS A 27 0.26 25.87 8.59
CA LYS A 27 0.89 26.75 9.58
C LYS A 27 1.47 25.97 10.76
N CYS A 28 0.70 25.02 11.31
CA CYS A 28 1.15 24.18 12.42
C CYS A 28 2.29 23.25 12.00
N LEU A 29 2.21 22.68 10.79
CA LEU A 29 3.26 21.81 10.27
C LEU A 29 4.59 22.56 10.12
N LYS A 30 4.57 23.79 9.61
CA LYS A 30 5.79 24.61 9.45
C LYS A 30 6.48 24.87 10.79
N VAL A 31 5.73 25.21 11.84
CA VAL A 31 6.27 25.45 13.18
C VAL A 31 6.90 24.16 13.75
N GLN A 32 6.20 23.03 13.61
CA GLN A 32 6.71 21.74 14.08
C GLN A 32 7.98 21.30 13.32
N LEU A 33 8.07 21.58 12.02
CA LEU A 33 9.27 21.33 11.23
C LEU A 33 10.45 22.21 11.67
N GLN A 34 10.19 23.48 12.01
CA GLN A 34 11.22 24.37 12.57
C GLN A 34 11.71 23.88 13.94
N LEU A 35 10.80 23.41 14.78
CA LEU A 35 11.10 22.84 16.10
C LEU A 35 11.99 21.59 15.95
N LEU A 36 11.62 20.70 15.03
CA LEU A 36 12.41 19.53 14.69
C LEU A 36 13.80 19.91 14.14
N HIS A 37 13.87 20.90 13.25
CA HIS A 37 15.15 21.38 12.72
C HIS A 37 16.06 21.95 13.82
N SER A 38 15.49 22.68 14.78
CA SER A 38 16.24 23.23 15.91
C SER A 38 16.77 22.13 16.84
N ALA A 39 16.00 21.07 17.08
CA ALA A 39 16.38 19.96 17.95
C ALA A 39 17.51 19.09 17.39
N PHE A 40 17.61 19.01 16.06
CA PHE A 40 18.65 18.24 15.36
C PHE A 40 19.74 19.15 14.78
N ARG A 41 19.81 20.42 15.23
CA ARG A 41 20.82 21.37 14.75
C ARG A 41 22.23 20.97 15.17
N ASP A 42 22.41 20.42 16.36
CA ASP A 42 23.75 20.12 16.88
C ASP A 42 24.24 18.69 16.58
N LYS A 43 23.41 17.86 15.90
CA LYS A 43 23.76 16.49 15.55
C LYS A 43 24.37 16.40 14.14
N PRO A 44 25.42 15.58 13.94
CA PRO A 44 25.98 15.33 12.63
C PRO A 44 24.96 14.61 11.73
N ILE A 45 24.91 15.01 10.45
CA ILE A 45 23.90 14.58 9.47
C ILE A 45 23.95 13.06 9.21
N ASP A 46 25.13 12.46 9.30
CA ASP A 46 25.35 11.03 9.05
C ASP A 46 24.78 10.11 10.14
N ASP A 47 24.48 10.66 11.33
CA ASP A 47 23.97 9.89 12.48
C ASP A 47 22.44 10.02 12.65
N ILE A 48 21.78 10.66 11.69
CA ILE A 48 20.34 10.93 11.75
C ILE A 48 19.56 9.79 11.09
N ASP A 49 19.32 8.74 11.88
CA ASP A 49 18.42 7.66 11.50
C ASP A 49 16.93 8.01 11.69
N ILE A 50 16.05 7.37 10.90
CA ILE A 50 14.60 7.49 11.05
C ILE A 50 14.16 7.04 12.45
N GLN A 51 14.81 6.02 13.02
CA GLN A 51 14.51 5.55 14.37
C GLN A 51 14.88 6.58 15.43
N SER A 52 16.00 7.29 15.29
CA SER A 52 16.42 8.31 16.26
C SER A 52 15.48 9.52 16.24
N VAL A 53 15.00 9.91 15.06
CA VAL A 53 13.94 10.93 14.90
C VAL A 53 12.62 10.47 15.52
N PHE A 54 12.24 9.21 15.30
CA PHE A 54 11.02 8.64 15.88
C PHE A 54 11.06 8.60 17.43
N LEU A 55 12.19 8.17 18.00
CA LEU A 55 12.42 8.15 19.44
C LEU A 55 12.35 9.55 20.06
N TYR A 56 12.91 10.56 19.37
CA TYR A 56 12.82 11.94 19.80
C TYR A 56 11.38 12.47 19.78
N ILE A 57 10.63 12.19 18.71
CA ILE A 57 9.22 12.59 18.63
C ILE A 57 8.39 11.91 19.73
N ARG A 58 8.71 10.65 20.05
CA ARG A 58 8.06 9.90 21.14
C ARG A 58 8.41 10.46 22.52
N SER A 59 9.64 10.94 22.74
CA SER A 59 10.08 11.47 24.03
C SER A 59 9.58 12.89 24.32
N GLN A 60 9.39 13.72 23.29
CA GLN A 60 8.85 15.10 23.43
C GLN A 60 7.33 15.15 23.66
N GLY A 61 6.66 13.99 23.67
CA GLY A 61 5.22 13.90 23.87
C GLY A 61 4.43 14.20 22.59
N SER A 62 3.37 13.43 22.37
CA SER A 62 2.48 13.52 21.20
C SER A 62 1.83 14.90 21.03
N GLU A 63 1.79 15.74 22.07
CA GLU A 63 1.05 16.99 22.08
C GLU A 63 1.70 18.08 21.20
N TYR A 64 3.03 18.23 21.25
CA TYR A 64 3.75 19.28 20.52
C TYR A 64 4.05 18.91 19.07
N LEU A 65 4.22 17.62 18.77
CA LEU A 65 4.60 17.11 17.44
C LEU A 65 3.55 16.17 16.83
N SER A 66 2.31 16.21 17.30
CA SER A 66 1.22 15.28 16.92
C SER A 66 1.10 15.03 15.42
N LYS A 67 1.18 16.09 14.60
CA LYS A 67 1.00 15.96 13.14
C LYS A 67 2.21 15.32 12.46
N ILE A 68 3.44 15.67 12.88
CA ILE A 68 4.66 15.03 12.36
C ILE A 68 4.68 13.57 12.80
N TYR A 69 4.29 13.27 14.04
CA TYR A 69 4.17 11.91 14.55
C TYR A 69 3.22 11.07 13.69
N VAL A 70 2.01 11.57 13.40
CA VAL A 70 1.04 10.89 12.52
C VAL A 70 1.61 10.66 11.13
N ILE A 71 2.27 11.65 10.53
CA ILE A 71 2.87 11.50 9.18
C ILE A 71 3.98 10.44 9.20
N VAL A 72 4.88 10.47 10.19
CA VAL A 72 5.97 9.49 10.31
C VAL A 72 5.42 8.09 10.54
N GLN A 73 4.41 7.95 11.39
CA GLN A 73 3.77 6.67 11.67
C GLN A 73 3.03 6.13 10.43
N LEU A 74 2.30 6.99 9.70
CA LEU A 74 1.66 6.61 8.45
C LEU A 74 2.69 6.14 7.41
N ILE A 75 3.77 6.88 7.21
CA ILE A 75 4.82 6.48 6.26
C ILE A 75 5.45 5.15 6.68
N GLN A 76 5.78 4.97 7.96
CA GLN A 76 6.40 3.75 8.45
C GLN A 76 5.51 2.51 8.34
N VAL A 77 4.19 2.64 8.47
CA VAL A 77 3.27 1.50 8.39
C VAL A 77 2.78 1.27 6.97
N VAL A 78 2.36 2.34 6.28
CA VAL A 78 1.69 2.27 4.98
C VAL A 78 2.67 1.93 3.87
N VAL A 79 3.89 2.48 3.88
CA VAL A 79 4.88 2.22 2.82
C VAL A 79 5.26 0.74 2.74
N PRO A 80 5.71 0.08 3.83
CA PRO A 80 6.03 -1.34 3.76
C PRO A 80 4.80 -2.21 3.49
N ALA A 81 3.62 -1.87 4.04
CA ALA A 81 2.39 -2.61 3.75
C ALA A 81 1.99 -2.54 2.27
N THR A 82 2.09 -1.35 1.67
CA THR A 82 1.77 -1.13 0.25
C THR A 82 2.82 -1.79 -0.65
N ASN A 83 4.10 -1.72 -0.28
CA ASN A 83 5.17 -2.38 -1.00
C ASN A 83 4.99 -3.91 -0.96
N ALA A 84 4.75 -4.49 0.22
CA ALA A 84 4.49 -5.93 0.36
C ALA A 84 3.26 -6.38 -0.44
N SER A 85 2.18 -5.59 -0.45
CA SER A 85 0.99 -5.87 -1.27
C SER A 85 1.29 -5.82 -2.78
N SER A 86 2.09 -4.84 -3.20
CA SER A 86 2.52 -4.70 -4.60
C SER A 86 3.44 -5.85 -5.02
N GLU A 87 4.43 -6.19 -4.21
CA GLU A 87 5.33 -7.34 -4.43
C GLU A 87 4.56 -8.66 -4.49
N ARG A 88 3.61 -8.87 -3.57
CA ARG A 88 2.71 -10.05 -3.61
C ARG A 88 1.94 -10.11 -4.93
N SER A 89 1.39 -8.98 -5.38
CA SER A 89 0.65 -8.88 -6.64
C SER A 89 1.53 -9.13 -7.87
N PHE A 90 2.73 -8.55 -7.93
CA PHE A 90 3.69 -8.82 -9.01
C PHE A 90 4.20 -10.25 -9.02
N ASN A 91 4.39 -10.86 -7.84
CA ASN A 91 4.77 -12.26 -7.73
C ASN A 91 3.65 -13.19 -8.21
N ALA A 92 2.40 -12.89 -7.89
CA ALA A 92 1.24 -13.57 -8.46
C ALA A 92 1.17 -13.41 -9.98
N LEU A 93 1.41 -12.19 -10.47
CA LEU A 93 1.43 -11.87 -11.89
C LEU A 93 2.50 -12.69 -12.64
N LYS A 94 3.71 -12.82 -12.09
CA LYS A 94 4.78 -13.66 -12.67
C LYS A 94 4.39 -15.13 -12.79
N ARG A 95 3.59 -15.67 -11.85
CA ARG A 95 3.07 -17.04 -11.93
C ARG A 95 2.00 -17.21 -13.00
N ILE A 96 1.11 -16.23 -13.13
CA ILE A 96 -0.03 -16.29 -14.06
C ILE A 96 0.41 -15.99 -15.50
N LYS A 97 1.21 -14.94 -15.68
CA LYS A 97 1.77 -14.47 -16.95
C LYS A 97 3.21 -14.97 -17.10
N SER A 98 3.34 -16.22 -17.52
CA SER A 98 4.63 -16.82 -17.85
C SER A 98 5.05 -16.51 -19.29
N PHE A 99 6.35 -16.62 -19.58
CA PHE A 99 6.93 -16.35 -20.90
C PHE A 99 6.26 -17.16 -22.03
N LEU A 100 5.90 -18.42 -21.77
CA LEU A 100 5.23 -19.30 -22.73
C LEU A 100 3.76 -18.91 -23.01
N ARG A 101 3.15 -18.05 -22.19
CA ARG A 101 1.76 -17.58 -22.32
C ARG A 101 1.71 -16.15 -22.87
N SER A 102 2.44 -15.89 -23.94
CA SER A 102 2.57 -14.54 -24.55
C SER A 102 1.30 -14.05 -25.26
N THR A 103 0.40 -14.94 -25.67
CA THR A 103 -0.84 -14.62 -26.41
C THR A 103 -2.07 -14.34 -25.53
N MET A 104 -1.88 -14.15 -24.21
CA MET A 104 -3.01 -13.97 -23.30
C MET A 104 -3.61 -12.56 -23.36
N THR A 105 -4.93 -12.47 -23.52
CA THR A 105 -5.66 -11.19 -23.49
C THR A 105 -5.68 -10.56 -22.10
N GLN A 106 -5.77 -9.23 -22.03
CA GLN A 106 -5.83 -8.50 -20.76
C GLN A 106 -7.07 -8.89 -19.94
N SER A 107 -8.21 -9.13 -20.61
CA SER A 107 -9.43 -9.61 -19.97
C SER A 107 -9.17 -10.93 -19.25
N ARG A 108 -8.61 -11.94 -19.94
CA ARG A 108 -8.29 -13.23 -19.32
C ARG A 108 -7.29 -13.09 -18.15
N LEU A 109 -6.32 -12.19 -18.27
CA LEU A 109 -5.37 -11.91 -17.19
C LEU A 109 -6.03 -11.38 -15.93
N ASN A 110 -6.90 -10.38 -16.08
CA ASN A 110 -7.57 -9.75 -14.94
C ASN A 110 -8.46 -10.75 -14.20
N HIS A 111 -9.20 -11.60 -14.92
CA HIS A 111 -10.01 -12.65 -14.31
C HIS A 111 -9.15 -13.65 -13.52
N LEU A 112 -8.04 -14.12 -14.09
CA LEU A 112 -7.14 -15.06 -13.41
C LEU A 112 -6.46 -14.43 -12.17
N MET A 113 -6.07 -13.16 -12.25
CA MET A 113 -5.52 -12.44 -11.11
C MET A 113 -6.55 -12.32 -9.98
N THR A 114 -7.81 -12.03 -10.31
CA THR A 114 -8.91 -11.93 -9.33
C THR A 114 -9.11 -13.26 -8.62
N ILE A 115 -9.17 -14.36 -9.37
CA ILE A 115 -9.27 -15.72 -8.82
C ILE A 115 -8.09 -16.04 -7.91
N HIS A 116 -6.87 -15.66 -8.31
CA HIS A 116 -5.66 -15.94 -7.52
C HIS A 116 -5.60 -15.14 -6.22
N VAL A 117 -6.08 -13.89 -6.21
CA VAL A 117 -6.15 -13.04 -5.01
C VAL A 117 -7.20 -13.58 -4.03
N HIS A 118 -8.35 -14.01 -4.54
CA HIS A 118 -9.45 -14.54 -3.73
C HIS A 118 -9.46 -16.07 -3.62
N LYS A 119 -8.29 -16.70 -3.80
CA LYS A 119 -8.19 -18.16 -3.80
C LYS A 119 -8.67 -18.77 -2.48
N GLU A 120 -8.35 -18.18 -1.34
CA GLU A 120 -8.77 -18.68 -0.02
C GLU A 120 -10.30 -18.72 0.14
N THR A 121 -11.00 -17.72 -0.41
CA THR A 121 -12.47 -17.68 -0.45
C THR A 121 -13.01 -18.69 -1.47
N LEU A 122 -12.32 -18.87 -2.60
CA LEU A 122 -12.71 -19.85 -3.62
C LEU A 122 -12.51 -21.30 -3.15
N ASP A 123 -11.49 -21.56 -2.34
CA ASP A 123 -11.24 -22.89 -1.76
C ASP A 123 -12.36 -23.30 -0.77
N GLN A 124 -13.10 -22.32 -0.22
CA GLN A 124 -14.30 -22.56 0.59
C GLN A 124 -15.57 -22.79 -0.25
N LEU A 125 -15.57 -22.34 -1.50
CA LEU A 125 -16.65 -22.63 -2.44
C LEU A 125 -16.51 -24.06 -2.96
N LEU A 126 -17.57 -24.85 -2.83
CA LEU A 126 -17.65 -26.14 -3.49
C LEU A 126 -17.74 -25.89 -5.00
N LEU A 127 -16.61 -26.07 -5.69
CA LEU A 127 -16.50 -25.92 -7.15
C LEU A 127 -17.55 -26.75 -7.90
N LYS A 128 -17.96 -27.89 -7.31
CA LYS A 128 -19.08 -28.72 -7.79
C LYS A 128 -20.41 -27.95 -7.85
N ASN A 129 -20.73 -27.17 -6.84
CA ASN A 129 -21.98 -26.41 -6.79
C ASN A 129 -22.00 -25.32 -7.86
N VAL A 130 -20.87 -24.63 -8.05
CA VAL A 130 -20.72 -23.62 -9.11
C VAL A 130 -20.83 -24.27 -10.50
N ALA A 131 -20.24 -25.45 -10.69
CA ALA A 131 -20.36 -26.20 -11.93
C ALA A 131 -21.80 -26.65 -12.20
N GLN A 132 -22.51 -27.10 -11.16
CA GLN A 132 -23.90 -27.51 -11.27
C GLN A 132 -24.81 -26.32 -11.61
N GLU A 133 -24.63 -25.17 -10.94
CA GLU A 133 -25.36 -23.92 -11.24
C GLU A 133 -25.12 -23.45 -12.68
N PHE A 134 -23.89 -23.56 -13.19
CA PHE A 134 -23.58 -23.22 -14.58
C PHE A 134 -24.28 -24.14 -15.61
N ILE A 135 -24.45 -25.41 -15.27
CA ILE A 135 -25.19 -26.39 -16.08
C ILE A 135 -26.68 -26.08 -16.05
N ASP A 136 -27.22 -25.84 -14.85
CA ASP A 136 -28.65 -25.56 -14.65
C ASP A 136 -29.08 -24.22 -15.28
N GLY A 137 -28.15 -23.27 -15.42
CA GLY A 137 -28.41 -21.96 -16.03
C GLY A 137 -28.60 -21.95 -17.55
N ASN A 138 -28.34 -23.06 -18.26
CA ASN A 138 -28.56 -23.14 -19.71
C ASN A 138 -28.85 -24.58 -20.17
N GLU A 139 -29.99 -24.79 -20.85
CA GLU A 139 -30.39 -26.11 -21.37
C GLU A 139 -29.36 -26.74 -22.33
N SER A 140 -28.61 -25.92 -23.06
CA SER A 140 -27.54 -26.43 -23.94
C SER A 140 -26.27 -26.86 -23.20
N HIS A 141 -26.08 -26.43 -21.95
CA HIS A 141 -24.99 -26.94 -21.10
C HIS A 141 -25.33 -28.33 -20.53
N LEU A 142 -26.60 -28.60 -20.22
CA LEU A 142 -27.09 -29.92 -19.80
C LEU A 142 -26.82 -31.04 -20.82
N THR A 143 -26.87 -30.71 -22.11
CA THR A 143 -26.59 -31.68 -23.19
C THR A 143 -25.10 -31.97 -23.37
N HIS A 144 -24.22 -31.02 -23.03
CA HIS A 144 -22.78 -31.13 -23.27
C HIS A 144 -21.98 -31.52 -22.03
N PHE A 145 -22.42 -31.13 -20.85
CA PHE A 145 -21.77 -31.42 -19.58
C PHE A 145 -22.60 -32.47 -18.82
N ARG A 146 -22.00 -33.63 -18.52
CA ARG A 146 -22.63 -34.63 -17.63
C ARG A 146 -22.77 -34.05 -16.21
N LYS A 147 -23.78 -34.51 -15.48
CA LYS A 147 -23.95 -34.19 -14.04
C LYS A 147 -22.72 -34.63 -13.26
N PHE A 148 -22.26 -33.77 -12.34
CA PHE A 148 -21.13 -34.04 -11.46
C PHE A 148 -21.65 -34.63 -10.14
N ASP A 149 -21.34 -35.90 -9.88
CA ASP A 149 -21.51 -36.56 -8.56
C ASP A 149 -20.39 -36.14 -7.59
#